data_AF-A0A645AHI7-F1
#
_entry.id   AF-A0A645AHI7-F1
#
_cell.length_a   1.000
_cell.length_b   1.000
_cell.length_c   1.000
_cell.angle_alpha   90.00
_cell.angle_beta   90.00
_cell.angle_gamma   90.00
#
_symmetry.space_group_name_H-M   'P 1'
#
loop_
_entity.id
_entity.type
_entity.pdbx_description
1 polymer ?
#
loop_
_entity_poly.entity_id
_entity_poly.type
_entity_poly.pdbx_seq_one_letter_code
_entity_poly.pdbx_strand_id
1 'polypeptide(L)'
;MVDLDTVMPGLPHYDFGDMVRTGTSPAPEDETKLEKVHMRFEMFEALLRGYLSKAGGFLNATEKELLPFSGKLITLVIGTRFLTDYLDGDQYFKIGRVHHNLDRARSQFKLVESIESQMDAMLKLLRDIDKK
;
A
#
# COMPACT_ATOMS: atom_id res chain seq x y z
N MET A 1 10.25 -9.39 -12.47
CA MET A 1 9.19 -8.42 -12.79
C MET A 1 8.40 -8.98 -13.96
N VAL A 2 7.10 -9.07 -13.82
CA VAL A 2 6.13 -9.49 -14.85
C VAL A 2 5.00 -8.46 -14.83
N ASP A 3 4.21 -8.35 -15.91
CA ASP A 3 3.19 -7.31 -16.12
C ASP A 3 3.80 -5.88 -16.27
N LEU A 4 4.08 -5.48 -17.52
CA LEU A 4 4.76 -4.22 -17.86
C LEU A 4 3.84 -3.20 -18.53
N ASP A 5 2.53 -3.47 -18.57
CA ASP A 5 1.56 -2.68 -19.33
C ASP A 5 1.33 -1.29 -18.71
N THR A 6 1.69 -1.11 -17.44
CA THR A 6 1.57 0.15 -16.70
C THR A 6 2.90 0.89 -16.49
N VAL A 7 3.96 0.50 -17.21
CA VAL A 7 5.25 1.23 -17.13
C VAL A 7 5.10 2.60 -17.81
N MET A 8 5.24 3.65 -17.01
CA MET A 8 5.17 5.03 -17.46
C MET A 8 5.96 5.95 -16.52
N PRO A 9 6.26 7.20 -16.89
CA PRO A 9 6.82 8.17 -15.97
C PRO A 9 5.93 8.34 -14.72
N GLY A 10 6.54 8.32 -13.54
CA GLY A 10 5.83 8.35 -12.27
C GLY A 10 6.76 8.67 -11.10
N LEU A 11 6.19 8.64 -9.90
CA LEU A 11 6.95 8.82 -8.66
C LEU A 11 7.32 7.45 -8.06
N PRO A 12 8.52 7.28 -7.49
CA PRO A 12 8.92 6.04 -6.80
C PRO A 12 7.94 5.61 -5.69
N HIS A 13 7.21 6.58 -5.13
CA HIS A 13 6.16 6.39 -4.14
C HIS A 13 5.00 5.50 -4.64
N TYR A 14 4.70 5.50 -5.93
CA TYR A 14 3.60 4.69 -6.45
C TYR A 14 3.93 3.21 -6.38
N ASP A 15 5.15 2.85 -6.80
CA ASP A 15 5.64 1.47 -6.72
C ASP A 15 5.84 1.03 -5.27
N PHE A 16 6.49 1.87 -4.45
CA PHE A 16 6.71 1.54 -3.04
C PHE A 16 5.41 1.43 -2.26
N GLY A 17 4.48 2.36 -2.48
CA GLY A 17 3.17 2.34 -1.85
C GLY A 17 2.35 1.09 -2.20
N ASP A 18 2.41 0.64 -3.45
CA ASP A 18 1.72 -0.59 -3.86
C ASP A 18 2.37 -1.86 -3.29
N MET A 19 3.70 -1.89 -3.15
CA MET A 19 4.40 -2.96 -2.41
C MET A 19 3.96 -3.01 -0.95
N VAL A 20 3.80 -1.86 -0.29
CA VAL A 20 3.29 -1.81 1.09
C VAL A 20 1.85 -2.33 1.16
N ARG A 21 0.97 -1.86 0.28
CA ARG A 21 -0.44 -2.25 0.22
C ARG A 21 -0.62 -3.76 0.05
N THR A 22 0.14 -4.37 -0.86
CA THR A 22 0.01 -5.80 -1.22
C THR A 22 0.83 -6.73 -0.32
N GLY A 23 2.00 -6.28 0.13
CA GLY A 23 2.98 -7.14 0.80
C GLY A 23 2.89 -7.19 2.32
N THR A 24 2.17 -6.26 2.95
CA THR A 24 2.18 -6.13 4.43
C THR A 24 0.94 -6.68 5.11
N SER A 25 -0.20 -6.79 4.41
CA SER A 25 -1.41 -7.40 4.95
C SER A 25 -1.29 -8.93 5.01
N PRO A 26 -1.79 -9.62 6.05
CA PRO A 26 -1.84 -11.10 6.08
C PRO A 26 -3.10 -11.64 5.42
N ALA A 27 -4.08 -10.77 5.20
CA ALA A 27 -5.35 -11.07 4.61
C ALA A 27 -5.32 -10.78 3.10
N PRO A 28 -6.08 -11.54 2.29
CA PRO A 28 -6.26 -11.22 0.88
C PRO A 28 -6.96 -9.86 0.70
N GLU A 29 -6.82 -9.28 -0.49
CA GLU A 29 -7.38 -7.97 -0.83
C GLU A 29 -8.90 -7.90 -0.68
N ASP A 30 -9.59 -9.02 -0.85
CA ASP A 30 -11.05 -9.17 -0.78
C ASP A 30 -11.54 -9.84 0.51
N GLU A 31 -10.73 -9.82 1.59
CA GLU A 31 -11.11 -10.37 2.89
C GLU A 31 -12.34 -9.67 3.48
N THR A 32 -13.26 -10.48 4.01
CA THR A 32 -14.51 -10.01 4.63
C THR A 32 -14.41 -9.90 6.15
N LYS A 33 -13.49 -10.67 6.75
CA LYS A 33 -13.15 -10.62 8.18
C LYS A 33 -12.13 -9.52 8.45
N LEU A 34 -12.62 -8.29 8.57
CA LEU A 34 -11.79 -7.07 8.67
C LEU A 34 -10.84 -7.06 9.87
N GLU A 35 -11.11 -7.83 10.92
CA GLU A 35 -10.19 -8.01 12.06
C GLU A 35 -8.85 -8.64 11.66
N LYS A 36 -8.80 -9.34 10.52
CA LYS A 36 -7.56 -9.91 9.98
C LYS A 36 -6.77 -8.92 9.14
N VAL A 37 -7.38 -7.82 8.71
CA VAL A 37 -6.75 -6.84 7.83
C VAL A 37 -5.97 -5.84 8.67
N HIS A 38 -4.65 -5.95 8.65
CA HIS A 38 -3.74 -5.02 9.31
C HIS A 38 -2.38 -5.05 8.64
N MET A 39 -1.65 -3.94 8.72
CA MET A 39 -0.25 -3.89 8.28
C MET A 39 0.62 -4.60 9.33
N ARG A 40 1.35 -5.64 8.91
CA ARG A 40 2.42 -6.25 9.69
C ARG A 40 3.67 -5.38 9.66
N PHE A 41 4.03 -4.78 10.80
CA PHE A 41 5.12 -3.80 10.88
C PHE A 41 6.47 -4.39 10.46
N GLU A 42 6.73 -5.64 10.81
CA GLU A 42 7.97 -6.36 10.45
C GLU A 42 8.12 -6.55 8.94
N MET A 43 7.00 -6.72 8.22
CA MET A 43 6.99 -6.80 6.76
C MET A 43 7.27 -5.43 6.15
N PHE A 44 6.68 -4.37 6.70
CA PHE A 44 6.98 -3.00 6.29
C PHE A 44 8.47 -2.67 6.49
N GLU A 45 9.04 -3.04 7.64
CA GLU A 45 10.47 -2.84 7.91
C GLU A 45 11.35 -3.58 6.91
N ALA A 46 11.06 -4.85 6.63
CA ALA A 46 11.80 -5.63 5.64
C ALA A 46 11.73 -4.99 4.24
N LEU A 47 10.54 -4.54 3.82
CA LEU A 47 10.34 -3.84 2.55
C LEU A 47 11.12 -2.53 2.49
N LEU A 48 11.02 -1.68 3.52
CA LEU A 48 11.69 -0.38 3.57
C LEU A 48 13.21 -0.54 3.51
N ARG A 49 13.78 -1.46 4.31
CA ARG A 49 15.22 -1.74 4.29
C ARG A 49 15.68 -2.30 2.95
N GLY A 50 14.94 -3.27 2.41
CA GLY A 50 15.24 -3.87 1.11
C GLY A 50 15.24 -2.83 0.00
N TYR A 51 14.19 -2.00 -0.05
CA TYR A 51 14.05 -0.92 -1.00
C TYR A 51 15.21 0.08 -0.87
N LEU A 52 15.42 0.67 0.30
CA LEU A 52 16.48 1.66 0.51
C LEU A 52 17.90 1.13 0.24
N SER A 53 18.16 -0.17 0.45
CA SER A 53 19.47 -0.78 0.15
C SER A 53 19.82 -0.76 -1.34
N LYS A 54 18.83 -0.71 -2.23
CA LYS A 54 19.01 -0.68 -3.69
C LYS A 54 18.67 0.68 -4.28
N ALA A 55 17.65 1.33 -3.72
CA ALA A 55 17.05 2.53 -4.23
C ALA A 55 17.48 3.82 -3.51
N GLY A 56 17.99 3.71 -2.28
CA GLY A 56 18.24 4.86 -1.43
C GLY A 56 19.25 5.86 -2.00
N GLY A 57 20.12 5.43 -2.91
CA GLY A 57 21.09 6.30 -3.58
C GLY A 57 20.50 7.20 -4.67
N PHE A 58 19.35 6.85 -5.24
CA PHE A 58 18.71 7.66 -6.30
C PHE A 58 17.64 8.61 -5.78
N LEU A 59 17.12 8.36 -4.58
CA LEU A 59 16.06 9.16 -3.96
C LEU A 59 16.62 10.44 -3.35
N ASN A 60 15.94 11.57 -3.59
CA ASN A 60 16.18 12.79 -2.85
C ASN A 60 15.59 12.73 -1.43
N ALA A 61 15.88 13.74 -0.61
CA ALA A 61 15.45 13.77 0.79
C ALA A 61 13.92 13.69 0.95
N THR A 62 13.18 14.48 0.17
CA THR A 62 11.71 14.50 0.20
C THR A 62 11.12 13.16 -0.24
N GLU A 63 11.71 12.54 -1.27
CA GLU A 63 11.25 11.23 -1.75
C GLU A 63 11.46 10.13 -0.70
N LYS A 64 12.54 10.19 0.08
CA LYS A 64 12.75 9.25 1.19
C LYS A 64 11.72 9.47 2.30
N GLU A 65 11.53 10.73 2.70
CA GLU A 65 10.62 11.10 3.80
C GLU A 65 9.17 10.67 3.54
N LEU A 66 8.75 10.68 2.27
CA LEU A 66 7.38 10.33 1.87
C LEU A 66 7.18 8.83 1.62
N LEU A 67 8.21 7.97 1.72
CA LEU A 67 8.05 6.52 1.55
C LEU A 67 7.00 5.92 2.51
N PRO A 68 7.03 6.18 3.85
CA PRO A 68 5.98 5.71 4.75
C PRO A 68 4.57 6.16 4.36
N PHE A 69 4.42 7.43 3.98
CA PHE A 69 3.14 7.99 3.59
C PHE A 69 2.56 7.34 2.32
N SER A 70 3.44 6.97 1.38
CA SER A 70 3.00 6.42 0.10
C SER A 70 2.20 5.12 0.22
N GLY A 71 2.47 4.29 1.24
CA GLY A 71 1.67 3.10 1.55
C GLY A 71 0.22 3.45 1.88
N LYS A 72 0.01 4.49 2.70
CA LYS A 72 -1.33 5.01 3.01
C LYS A 72 -2.02 5.56 1.75
N LEU A 73 -1.29 6.36 0.97
CA LEU A 73 -1.80 7.00 -0.24
C LEU A 73 -2.31 5.98 -1.26
N ILE A 74 -1.47 5.01 -1.64
CA ILE A 74 -1.83 4.03 -2.68
C ILE A 74 -2.96 3.12 -2.19
N THR A 75 -2.95 2.69 -0.93
CA THR A 75 -4.04 1.90 -0.34
C THR A 75 -5.37 2.67 -0.41
N LEU A 76 -5.37 3.96 -0.09
CA LEU A 76 -6.57 4.80 -0.15
C LEU A 76 -7.05 4.99 -1.60
N VAL A 77 -6.14 5.22 -2.55
CA VAL A 77 -6.46 5.35 -3.98
C VAL A 77 -7.13 4.07 -4.49
N ILE A 78 -6.55 2.90 -4.22
CA ILE A 78 -7.10 1.61 -4.67
C ILE A 78 -8.44 1.31 -3.99
N GLY A 79 -8.57 1.55 -2.68
CA GLY A 79 -9.84 1.41 -1.97
C GLY A 79 -10.95 2.29 -2.54
N THR A 80 -10.62 3.54 -2.88
CA THR A 80 -11.54 4.47 -3.55
C THR A 80 -11.94 3.96 -4.93
N ARG A 81 -10.99 3.46 -5.73
CA ARG A 81 -11.28 2.89 -7.05
C ARG A 81 -12.22 1.68 -6.97
N PHE A 82 -12.03 0.78 -6.01
CA PHE A 82 -12.97 -0.33 -5.81
C PHE A 82 -14.36 0.15 -5.40
N LEU A 83 -14.43 1.14 -4.51
CA LEU A 83 -15.72 1.71 -4.10
C LEU A 83 -16.43 2.38 -5.27
N THR A 84 -15.71 3.15 -6.08
CA THR A 84 -16.25 3.79 -7.28
C THR A 84 -16.76 2.75 -8.27
N ASP A 85 -15.97 1.71 -8.55
CA ASP A 85 -16.38 0.64 -9.47
C ASP A 85 -17.64 -0.10 -8.98
N TYR A 86 -17.73 -0.36 -7.67
CA TYR A 86 -18.94 -0.93 -7.08
C TYR A 86 -20.18 -0.04 -7.28
N LEU A 87 -20.03 1.28 -7.09
CA LEU A 87 -21.13 2.24 -7.30
C LEU A 87 -21.51 2.39 -8.79
N ASP A 88 -20.56 2.13 -9.69
CA ASP A 88 -20.76 2.16 -11.15
C ASP A 88 -21.23 0.81 -11.72
N GLY A 89 -21.55 -0.17 -10.85
CA GLY A 89 -22.08 -1.46 -11.27
C GLY A 89 -21.00 -2.44 -11.76
N ASP A 90 -19.80 -2.39 -11.18
CA ASP A 90 -18.70 -3.35 -11.35
C ASP A 90 -18.24 -3.53 -12.82
N GLN A 91 -17.94 -2.42 -13.50
CA GLN A 91 -17.59 -2.40 -14.93
C GLN A 91 -16.09 -2.52 -15.22
N TYR A 92 -15.24 -2.15 -14.27
CA TYR A 92 -13.79 -2.07 -14.44
C TYR A 92 -13.07 -3.30 -13.90
N PHE A 93 -13.26 -3.64 -12.62
CA PHE A 93 -12.59 -4.77 -11.99
C PHE A 93 -13.41 -6.06 -12.14
N LYS A 94 -12.73 -7.17 -12.47
CA LYS A 94 -13.38 -8.48 -12.50
C LYS A 94 -13.89 -8.84 -11.11
N ILE A 95 -15.17 -9.19 -11.02
CA ILE A 95 -15.82 -9.70 -9.81
C ILE A 95 -16.04 -11.22 -9.89
N GLY A 96 -16.02 -11.89 -8.74
CA GLY A 96 -16.31 -13.32 -8.62
C GLY A 96 -17.54 -13.62 -7.75
N ARG A 97 -18.13 -12.59 -7.13
CA ARG A 97 -19.32 -12.67 -6.28
C ARG A 97 -20.01 -11.31 -6.19
N VAL A 98 -21.26 -11.30 -5.73
CA VAL A 98 -21.98 -10.06 -5.41
C VAL A 98 -21.23 -9.32 -4.29
N HIS A 99 -21.15 -7.98 -4.38
CA HIS A 99 -20.42 -7.10 -3.46
C HIS A 99 -18.89 -7.27 -3.42
N HIS A 100 -18.28 -7.96 -4.39
CA HIS A 100 -16.85 -8.23 -4.35
C HIS A 100 -15.98 -6.96 -4.27
N ASN A 101 -16.28 -5.93 -5.07
CA ASN A 101 -15.55 -4.66 -5.00
C ASN A 101 -15.85 -3.86 -3.72
N LEU A 102 -17.05 -3.98 -3.15
CA LEU A 102 -17.36 -3.39 -1.85
C LEU A 102 -16.53 -4.03 -0.73
N ASP A 103 -16.37 -5.35 -0.75
CA ASP A 103 -15.52 -6.07 0.22
C ASP A 103 -14.06 -5.65 0.07
N ARG A 104 -13.55 -5.56 -1.17
CA ARG A 104 -12.20 -5.05 -1.45
C ARG A 104 -12.01 -3.64 -0.92
N ALA A 105 -12.95 -2.73 -1.18
CA ALA A 105 -12.90 -1.36 -0.68
C ALA A 105 -12.82 -1.32 0.86
N ARG A 106 -13.64 -2.11 1.56
CA ARG A 106 -13.62 -2.22 3.03
C ARG A 106 -12.27 -2.72 3.55
N SER A 107 -11.72 -3.75 2.92
CA SER A 107 -10.39 -4.27 3.26
C SER A 107 -9.32 -3.20 3.08
N GLN A 108 -9.31 -2.48 1.96
CA GLN A 108 -8.36 -1.39 1.73
C GLN A 108 -8.50 -0.26 2.76
N PHE A 109 -9.71 0.19 3.07
CA PHE A 109 -9.91 1.23 4.10
C PHE A 109 -9.50 0.74 5.49
N LYS A 110 -9.73 -0.52 5.82
CA LYS A 110 -9.24 -1.09 7.07
C LYS A 110 -7.71 -1.10 7.15
N LEU A 111 -7.05 -1.39 6.03
CA LEU A 111 -5.60 -1.33 5.92
C LEU A 111 -5.09 0.13 6.04
N VAL A 112 -5.79 1.11 5.46
CA VAL A 112 -5.48 2.55 5.62
C VAL A 112 -5.48 2.94 7.10
N GLU A 113 -6.53 2.57 7.86
CA GLU A 113 -6.58 2.81 9.31
C GLU A 113 -5.39 2.19 10.03
N SER A 114 -5.04 0.94 9.68
CA SER A 114 -3.92 0.23 10.28
C SER A 114 -2.57 0.89 9.98
N ILE A 115 -2.35 1.34 8.75
CA ILE A 115 -1.14 2.08 8.35
C ILE A 115 -1.07 3.42 9.10
N GLU A 116 -2.18 4.16 9.14
CA GLU A 116 -2.26 5.45 9.82
C GLU A 116 -1.93 5.35 11.31
N SER A 117 -2.47 4.34 11.99
CA SER A 117 -2.18 4.09 13.42
C SER A 117 -0.70 3.78 13.71
N GLN A 118 0.07 3.38 12.68
CA GLN A 118 1.48 2.98 12.79
C GLN A 118 2.42 4.02 12.17
N MET A 119 1.91 5.14 11.64
CA MET A 119 2.69 6.11 10.86
C MET A 119 3.89 6.67 11.64
N ASP A 120 3.70 7.01 12.92
CA ASP A 120 4.79 7.52 13.77
C ASP A 120 5.93 6.51 13.92
N ALA A 121 5.59 5.22 14.05
CA ALA A 121 6.58 4.15 14.13
C ALA A 121 7.31 3.96 12.80
N MET A 122 6.59 4.06 11.68
CA MET A 122 7.18 3.98 10.33
C MET A 122 8.17 5.13 10.08
N LEU A 123 7.78 6.36 10.43
CA LEU A 123 8.64 7.54 10.32
C LEU A 123 9.84 7.45 11.24
N LYS A 124 9.66 6.92 12.46
CA LYS A 124 10.78 6.67 13.39
C LYS A 124 11.78 5.67 12.80
N LEU A 125 11.29 4.55 12.27
CA LEU A 125 12.13 3.54 11.62
C LEU A 125 12.95 4.13 10.48
N LEU A 126 12.34 4.95 9.61
CA LEU A 126 13.06 5.63 8.53
C LEU A 126 14.21 6.49 9.06
N ARG A 127 13.96 7.33 10.06
CA ARG A 127 14.99 8.17 10.69
C ARG A 127 16.10 7.35 11.34
N ASP A 128 15.79 6.19 11.91
CA ASP A 128 16.77 5.30 12.54
C ASP A 128 17.62 4.55 11.50
N ILE A 129 17.10 4.35 10.28
CA ILE A 129 17.86 3.81 9.15
C ILE A 129 18.84 4.85 8.60
N ASP A 130 18.39 6.09 8.40
CA ASP A 130 19.21 7.16 7.81
C ASP A 130 20.39 7.61 8.70
N LYS A 131 20.35 7.30 9.99
CA LYS A 131 21.45 7.59 10.94
C LYS A 131 22.56 6.54 10.94
N LYS A 132 22.37 5.39 10.28
CA LYS A 132 23.37 4.31 10.17
C LYS A 132 24.16 4.44 8.88
#